data_AF-A0A2N5NCR1-F1
#
_entry.id   AF-A0A2N5NCR1-F1
#
_cell.length_a   1.000
_cell.length_b   1.000
_cell.length_c   1.000
_cell.angle_alpha   90.00
_cell.angle_beta   90.00
_cell.angle_gamma   90.00
#
_symmetry.space_group_name_H-M   'P 1'
#
loop_
_entity.id
_entity.type
_entity.pdbx_description
1 polymer ?
#
loop_
_entity_poly.entity_id
_entity_poly.type
_entity_poly.pdbx_seq_one_letter_code
_entity_poly.pdbx_strand_id
1 'polypeptide(L)'
;MFEQAGIQDEVEFSIKGSHIIIRPVREQAGNDYYADLILADLIQEGYVGSELLSKFREKQQALKAAVKTMISESQDAARHFEGSDRTEAIFGDVMED
;
A
#
# COMPACT_ATOMS: atom_id res chain seq x y z
N MET A 1 7.96 -24.18 -6.61
CA MET A 1 8.07 -23.39 -7.87
C MET A 1 6.86 -22.47 -8.05
N PHE A 2 5.62 -22.90 -7.76
CA PHE A 2 4.43 -22.04 -7.78
C PHE A 2 4.30 -21.12 -6.53
N GLU A 3 4.70 -21.60 -5.35
CA GLU A 3 4.68 -20.82 -4.10
C GLU A 3 5.60 -19.58 -4.12
N GLN A 4 6.74 -19.64 -4.83
CA GLN A 4 7.66 -18.50 -4.98
C GLN A 4 7.06 -17.34 -5.78
N ALA A 5 6.03 -17.60 -6.59
CA ALA A 5 5.28 -16.58 -7.31
C ALA A 5 4.10 -16.02 -6.49
N GLY A 6 3.87 -16.51 -5.26
CA GLY A 6 2.75 -16.13 -4.41
C GLY A 6 1.38 -16.60 -4.94
N ILE A 7 1.37 -17.66 -5.76
CA ILE A 7 0.15 -18.28 -6.29
C ILE A 7 -0.37 -19.25 -5.24
N GLN A 8 -1.56 -18.95 -4.71
CA GLN A 8 -2.28 -19.85 -3.80
C GLN A 8 -3.18 -20.77 -4.63
N ASP A 9 -4.41 -20.37 -4.92
CA ASP A 9 -5.37 -21.25 -5.61
C ASP A 9 -5.79 -20.76 -7.01
N GLU A 10 -5.76 -19.45 -7.27
CA GLU A 10 -6.24 -18.87 -8.52
C GLU A 10 -5.20 -17.97 -9.20
N VAL A 11 -5.27 -17.88 -10.54
CA VAL A 11 -4.37 -17.08 -11.37
C VAL A 11 -5.13 -16.32 -12.45
N GLU A 12 -4.79 -15.05 -12.65
CA GLU A 12 -5.28 -14.23 -13.75
C GLU A 12 -4.33 -14.37 -14.94
N PHE A 13 -4.89 -14.69 -16.10
CA PHE A 13 -4.18 -14.72 -17.39
C PHE A 13 -4.58 -13.52 -18.24
N SER A 14 -3.60 -12.75 -18.70
CA SER A 14 -3.83 -11.63 -19.63
C SER A 14 -2.81 -11.65 -20.77
N ILE A 15 -3.25 -11.30 -21.97
CA ILE A 15 -2.39 -11.20 -23.16
C ILE A 15 -2.11 -9.72 -23.43
N LYS A 16 -0.83 -9.34 -23.49
CA LYS A 16 -0.40 -7.99 -23.85
C LYS A 16 0.60 -8.05 -25.01
N GLY A 17 0.10 -7.78 -26.22
CA GLY A 17 0.88 -7.95 -27.44
C GLY A 17 1.25 -9.42 -27.66
N SER A 18 2.56 -9.71 -27.71
CA SER A 18 3.12 -11.06 -27.84
C SER A 18 3.48 -11.74 -26.52
N HIS A 19 3.08 -11.16 -25.37
CA HIS A 19 3.39 -11.70 -24.05
C HIS A 19 2.13 -12.24 -23.37
N ILE A 20 2.28 -13.41 -22.72
CA ILE A 20 1.32 -13.95 -21.77
C ILE A 20 1.77 -13.54 -20.38
N ILE A 21 0.92 -12.82 -19.65
CA ILE A 21 1.17 -12.42 -18.27
C ILE A 21 0.29 -13.27 -17.37
N ILE A 22 0.92 -13.99 -16.45
CA ILE A 22 0.28 -14.81 -15.43
C ILE A 22 0.49 -14.10 -14.09
N ARG A 23 -0.60 -13.79 -13.38
CA ARG A 23 -0.53 -13.17 -12.05
C ARG A 23 -1.28 -14.04 -11.05
N PRO A 24 -0.77 -14.23 -9.82
CA PRO A 24 -1.59 -14.79 -8.75
C PRO A 24 -2.82 -13.90 -8.54
N VAL A 25 -4.01 -14.51 -8.48
CA VAL A 25 -5.20 -13.83 -7.95
C VAL A 25 -4.95 -13.67 -6.46
N ARG A 26 -4.56 -12.47 -6.06
CA ARG A 26 -4.55 -12.11 -4.65
C ARG A 26 -6.00 -11.79 -4.31
N GLU A 27 -6.60 -12.51 -3.38
CA GLU A 27 -7.83 -12.06 -2.71
C GLU A 27 -7.56 -10.66 -2.13
N GLN A 28 -7.87 -9.62 -2.89
CA GLN A 28 -8.08 -8.23 -2.48
C GLN A 28 -7.02 -7.55 -1.59
N ALA A 29 -5.86 -8.17 -1.32
CA ALA A 29 -4.83 -7.72 -0.40
C ALA A 29 -3.96 -6.58 -0.97
N GLY A 30 -4.51 -5.73 -1.81
CA GLY A 30 -3.80 -4.55 -2.32
C GLY A 30 -4.73 -3.44 -2.78
N ASN A 31 -5.98 -3.74 -3.10
CA ASN A 31 -6.97 -2.75 -3.53
C ASN A 31 -8.01 -2.41 -2.46
N ASP A 32 -8.31 -3.34 -1.55
CA ASP A 32 -9.43 -3.20 -0.61
C ASP A 32 -9.03 -2.96 0.86
N TYR A 33 -7.74 -3.03 1.21
CA TYR A 33 -7.30 -2.81 2.60
C TYR A 33 -7.80 -1.50 3.22
N TYR A 34 -8.01 -0.48 2.39
CA TYR A 34 -8.46 0.84 2.83
C TYR A 34 -9.89 1.17 2.41
N ALA A 35 -10.57 0.27 1.69
CA ALA A 35 -11.92 0.52 1.21
C ALA A 35 -12.88 0.73 2.39
N ASP A 36 -12.84 -0.17 3.37
CA ASP A 36 -13.72 -0.07 4.56
C ASP A 36 -13.42 1.18 5.39
N LEU A 37 -12.15 1.57 5.53
CA LEU A 37 -11.73 2.76 6.26
C LEU A 37 -12.19 4.05 5.55
N ILE A 38 -11.96 4.15 4.24
CA ILE A 38 -12.44 5.28 3.44
C ILE A 38 -13.97 5.38 3.51
N LEU A 39 -14.67 4.25 3.42
CA LEU A 39 -16.12 4.23 3.46
C LEU A 39 -16.64 4.65 4.85
N ALA A 40 -16.03 4.19 5.93
CA ALA A 40 -16.37 4.59 7.29
C ALA A 40 -16.21 6.10 7.50
N ASP A 41 -15.08 6.67 7.04
CA ASP A 41 -14.83 8.12 7.11
C ASP A 41 -15.89 8.90 6.32
N LEU A 42 -16.19 8.48 5.09
CA LEU A 42 -17.16 9.19 4.24
C LEU A 42 -18.59 9.11 4.77
N ILE A 43 -18.96 7.99 5.40
CA ILE A 43 -20.25 7.85 6.09
C ILE A 43 -20.29 8.78 7.31
N GLN A 44 -19.19 8.89 8.07
CA GLN A 44 -19.09 9.79 9.22
C GLN A 44 -19.12 11.27 8.80
N GLU A 45 -18.56 11.60 7.65
CA GLU A 45 -18.66 12.92 7.00
C GLU A 45 -20.08 13.22 6.48
N GLY A 46 -20.99 12.24 6.48
CA GLY A 46 -22.41 12.40 6.13
C GLY A 46 -22.71 12.22 4.65
N TYR A 47 -21.77 11.70 3.85
CA TYR A 47 -22.00 11.47 2.43
C TYR A 47 -22.91 10.26 2.19
N VAL A 48 -23.82 10.39 1.22
CA VAL A 48 -24.80 9.34 0.87
C VAL A 48 -24.98 9.21 -0.64
N GLY A 49 -25.48 8.05 -1.08
CA GLY A 49 -25.91 7.83 -2.46
C GLY A 49 -24.80 8.02 -3.50
N SER A 50 -25.09 8.77 -4.58
CA SER A 50 -24.14 9.01 -5.68
C SER A 50 -22.96 9.88 -5.27
N GLU A 51 -23.14 10.77 -4.29
CA GLU A 51 -22.07 11.62 -3.77
C GLU A 51 -21.04 10.79 -3.00
N LEU A 52 -21.50 9.84 -2.18
CA LEU A 52 -20.63 8.88 -1.47
C LEU A 52 -19.75 8.11 -2.44
N LEU A 53 -20.32 7.59 -3.53
CA LEU A 53 -19.58 6.88 -4.57
C LEU A 53 -18.53 7.75 -5.26
N SER A 54 -18.86 9.01 -5.54
CA SER A 54 -17.94 9.97 -6.15
C SER A 54 -16.75 10.23 -5.22
N LYS A 55 -17.04 10.56 -3.96
CA LYS A 55 -16.02 10.85 -2.94
C LYS A 55 -15.18 9.64 -2.59
N PHE A 56 -15.77 8.45 -2.57
CA PHE A 56 -15.06 7.20 -2.36
C PHE A 56 -13.99 6.98 -3.43
N ARG A 57 -14.34 7.14 -4.71
CA ARG A 57 -13.38 6.98 -5.81
C ARG A 57 -12.26 8.02 -5.76
N GLU A 58 -12.60 9.26 -5.43
CA GLU A 58 -11.65 10.36 -5.26
C GLU A 58 -10.65 10.05 -4.13
N LYS A 59 -11.14 9.73 -2.92
CA LYS A 59 -10.28 9.40 -1.77
C LYS A 59 -9.47 8.12 -1.98
N GLN A 60 -10.06 7.10 -2.60
CA GLN A 60 -9.35 5.85 -2.89
C GLN A 60 -8.18 6.06 -3.86
N GLN A 61 -8.33 6.90 -4.87
CA GLN A 61 -7.23 7.23 -5.79
C GLN A 61 -6.14 8.06 -5.11
N ALA A 62 -6.53 9.09 -4.34
CA ALA A 62 -5.59 9.92 -3.61
C ALA A 62 -4.77 9.11 -2.61
N LEU A 63 -5.42 8.23 -1.84
CA LEU A 63 -4.74 7.37 -0.87
C LEU A 63 -3.75 6.42 -1.53
N LYS A 64 -4.12 5.78 -2.64
CA LYS A 64 -3.21 4.90 -3.39
C LYS A 64 -1.95 5.63 -3.85
N ALA A 65 -2.10 6.87 -4.34
CA ALA A 65 -0.97 7.68 -4.75
C ALA A 65 -0.08 8.02 -3.55
N ALA A 66 -0.67 8.48 -2.44
CA ALA A 66 0.07 8.83 -1.22
C ALA A 66 0.84 7.64 -0.63
N VAL A 67 0.19 6.47 -0.51
CA VAL A 67 0.82 5.24 0.00
C VAL A 67 1.99 4.82 -0.89
N LYS A 68 1.82 4.88 -2.22
CA LYS A 68 2.90 4.55 -3.14
C LYS A 68 4.08 5.50 -2.99
N THR A 69 3.84 6.79 -2.86
CA THR A 69 4.88 7.79 -2.61
C THR A 69 5.60 7.51 -1.29
N MET A 70 4.88 7.28 -0.21
CA MET A 70 5.45 6.96 1.11
C MET A 70 6.33 5.72 1.07
N ILE A 71 5.90 4.66 0.37
CA ILE A 71 6.71 3.45 0.18
C ILE A 71 7.98 3.76 -0.61
N SER A 72 7.88 4.56 -1.67
CA SER A 72 9.03 4.98 -2.47
C SER A 72 10.04 5.78 -1.64
N GLU A 73 9.57 6.79 -0.90
CA GLU A 73 10.40 7.63 -0.04
C GLU A 73 11.10 6.80 1.04
N SER A 74 10.40 5.83 1.64
CA SER A 74 10.97 4.92 2.63
C SER A 74 12.08 4.05 2.01
N GLN A 75 11.88 3.57 0.78
CA GLN A 75 12.89 2.78 0.08
C GLN A 75 14.11 3.63 -0.30
N ASP A 76 13.90 4.87 -0.72
CA ASP A 76 14.98 5.80 -1.05
C ASP A 76 15.78 6.17 0.20
N ALA A 77 15.11 6.46 1.32
CA ALA A 77 15.74 6.71 2.61
C ALA A 77 16.56 5.50 3.09
N ALA A 78 16.04 4.28 2.95
CA ALA A 78 16.76 3.06 3.29
C ALA A 78 17.99 2.82 2.40
N ARG A 79 17.91 3.15 1.10
CA ARG A 79 19.06 3.02 0.16
C ARG A 79 20.14 4.06 0.41
N HIS A 80 19.76 5.26 0.84
CA HIS A 80 20.68 6.34 1.23
C HIS A 80 21.10 6.29 2.70
N PHE A 81 20.71 5.24 3.43
CA PHE A 81 21.14 5.05 4.81
C PHE A 81 22.61 4.63 4.85
N GLU A 82 23.51 5.62 4.95
CA GLU A 82 24.95 5.43 5.16
C GLU A 82 25.26 5.06 6.62
N GLY A 83 24.64 4.01 7.17
CA GLY A 83 25.12 3.25 8.34
C GLY A 83 25.63 4.00 9.57
N SER A 84 25.35 5.30 9.74
CA SER A 84 25.84 6.06 10.88
C SER A 84 24.89 5.75 12.02
N ASP A 85 25.27 4.79 12.85
CA ASP A 85 24.55 4.48 14.08
C ASP A 85 24.63 5.71 15.00
N ARG A 86 23.63 6.58 14.90
CA ARG A 86 23.47 7.76 15.77
C ARG A 86 22.60 7.43 16.97
N THR A 87 22.28 6.16 17.20
CA THR A 87 21.43 5.74 18.31
C THR A 87 22.03 6.18 19.63
N GLU A 88 23.35 6.02 19.80
CA GLU A 88 24.07 6.47 21.00
C GLU A 88 24.09 8.01 21.15
N ALA A 89 24.16 8.76 20.05
CA ALA A 89 24.13 10.23 20.08
C ALA A 89 22.72 10.82 20.33
N ILE A 90 21.66 10.06 20.07
CA ILE A 90 20.26 10.51 20.23
C ILE A 90 19.66 10.01 21.55
N PHE A 91 20.06 8.82 22.00
CA PHE A 91 19.44 8.14 23.13
C PHE A 91 20.42 7.84 24.29
N GLY A 92 21.69 8.23 24.19
CA GLY A 92 22.68 8.02 25.25
C GLY A 92 22.20 8.54 26.61
N ASP A 93 21.63 9.74 26.62
CA ASP A 93 21.13 10.44 27.81
C ASP A 93 19.93 9.73 28.50
N VAL A 94 19.23 8.84 27.79
CA VAL A 94 18.04 8.13 28.31
C VAL A 94 18.38 6.73 28.83
N MET A 95 19.53 6.18 28.43
CA MET A 95 19.94 4.81 28.76
C MET A 95 20.86 4.75 29.98
N GLU A 96 21.21 5.89 30.59
CA GLU A 96 22.12 5.98 31.74
C GLU A 96 21.43 6.08 33.12
N ASP A 97 20.10 5.97 33.20
CA ASP A 97 19.32 5.93 34.45
C ASP A 97 18.63 4.56 34.71
#